data_AF-A0AAD7P408-F1
#
_entry.id   AF-A0AAD7P408-F1
#
_cell.length_a   1.000
_cell.length_b   1.000
_cell.length_c   1.000
_cell.angle_alpha   90.00
_cell.angle_beta   90.00
_cell.angle_gamma   90.00
#
_symmetry.space_group_name_H-M   'P 1'
#
loop_
_entity.id
_entity.type
_entity.pdbx_description
1 polymer ?
#
loop_
_entity_poly.entity_id
_entity_poly.type
_entity_poly.pdbx_seq_one_letter_code
_entity_poly.pdbx_strand_id
1 'polypeptide(L)'
;MKSNPGNTASHFFFTTQGFDTFRNREISTGAGAIREQLDDLDLRIIIDYSLVEWKELGEEGSHGNEWEDRKVGRRKDFLVRRMELAKHFIRTNIEPEWMVLCLLPVLPPELRPIIQIDGGKLMSSDINELYRRVIYRNNTLIDLLTTSRSTPGELVMCQEKLVQEAVDTLLDNGIRGQPMRDGHNKVYKSFSDVIEGKEGRFRETLLGKRVDYSGRSVIVVGPSLSLHRCGLPREIAIELSRHL
;
A
#
# COMPACT_ATOMS: atom_id res chain seq x y z
N MET A 1 35.03 -36.60 -6.59
CA MET A 1 33.80 -37.20 -6.05
C MET A 1 33.32 -36.28 -4.93
N LYS A 2 32.34 -35.39 -5.18
CA LYS A 2 30.92 -35.45 -4.72
C LYS A 2 30.85 -35.80 -3.20
N SER A 3 30.24 -35.04 -2.29
CA SER A 3 29.02 -34.20 -2.35
C SER A 3 28.81 -33.33 -1.08
N ASN A 4 28.20 -32.16 -1.29
CA ASN A 4 27.49 -31.18 -0.43
C ASN A 4 27.32 -31.35 1.10
N PRO A 5 27.35 -30.22 1.86
CA PRO A 5 26.68 -30.09 3.15
C PRO A 5 25.19 -29.73 2.96
N GLY A 6 24.36 -30.26 3.85
CA GLY A 6 22.90 -30.17 3.84
C GLY A 6 22.38 -28.76 4.06
N ASN A 7 21.51 -28.35 3.13
CA ASN A 7 20.67 -27.17 3.17
C ASN A 7 19.57 -27.39 4.24
N THR A 8 19.57 -26.60 5.31
CA THR A 8 18.52 -26.64 6.33
C THR A 8 17.28 -25.91 5.80
N ALA A 9 16.23 -26.71 5.60
CA ALA A 9 14.87 -26.35 5.23
C ALA A 9 14.36 -25.00 5.77
N SER A 10 14.20 -24.03 4.87
CA SER A 10 13.09 -23.08 4.96
C SER A 10 11.84 -23.80 4.45
N HIS A 11 10.83 -23.90 5.31
CA HIS A 11 9.57 -24.58 5.00
C HIS A 11 8.92 -23.93 3.76
N PHE A 12 8.77 -24.73 2.72
CA PHE A 12 7.99 -24.45 1.52
C PHE A 12 6.56 -24.05 1.89
N PHE A 13 6.22 -22.77 1.73
CA PHE A 13 4.83 -22.33 1.65
C PHE A 13 4.45 -22.22 0.17
N PHE A 14 3.36 -22.90 -0.20
CA PHE A 14 2.78 -23.05 -1.55
C PHE A 14 3.57 -23.95 -2.51
N THR A 15 3.37 -25.27 -2.38
CA THR A 15 3.59 -26.21 -3.48
C THR A 15 2.32 -27.05 -3.66
N THR A 16 1.27 -26.46 -4.20
CA THR A 16 0.25 -27.25 -4.89
C THR A 16 0.89 -27.72 -6.19
N GLN A 17 1.18 -29.02 -6.33
CA GLN A 17 1.82 -29.62 -7.52
C GLN A 17 1.20 -29.19 -8.86
N GLY A 18 -0.05 -28.71 -8.88
CA GLY A 18 -0.69 -28.17 -10.08
C GLY A 18 -0.21 -26.77 -10.51
N PHE A 19 0.27 -25.92 -9.58
CA PHE A 19 0.59 -24.52 -9.85
C PHE A 19 1.89 -24.35 -10.65
N ASP A 20 2.96 -25.05 -10.26
CA ASP A 20 4.24 -25.01 -10.97
C ASP A 20 4.15 -25.62 -12.39
N THR A 21 3.28 -26.62 -12.56
CA THR A 21 3.09 -27.27 -13.87
C THR A 21 2.35 -26.37 -14.87
N PHE A 22 1.52 -25.44 -14.37
CA PHE A 22 0.81 -24.45 -15.18
C PHE A 22 1.73 -23.28 -15.56
N ARG A 23 2.49 -22.75 -14.59
CA ARG A 23 3.43 -21.63 -14.78
C ARG A 23 4.54 -21.93 -15.80
N ASN A 24 4.99 -23.18 -15.88
CA ASN A 24 6.05 -23.58 -16.82
C ASN A 24 5.57 -23.81 -18.27
N ARG A 25 4.27 -23.75 -18.55
CA ARG A 25 3.70 -24.05 -19.88
C ARG A 25 3.16 -22.84 -20.64
N GLU A 26 2.82 -21.74 -19.97
CA GLU A 26 2.29 -20.52 -20.57
C GLU A 26 3.19 -19.31 -20.23
N ILE A 27 3.22 -18.32 -21.13
CA ILE A 27 3.89 -17.03 -20.91
C ILE A 27 3.37 -16.48 -19.57
N SER A 28 4.25 -16.36 -18.58
CA SER A 28 3.87 -15.80 -17.29
C SER A 28 3.34 -14.38 -17.53
N THR A 29 2.16 -14.09 -17.01
CA THR A 29 1.53 -12.77 -17.13
C THR A 29 1.13 -12.26 -15.74
N GLY A 30 0.81 -10.97 -15.64
CA GLY A 30 0.44 -10.34 -14.37
C GLY A 30 1.61 -10.15 -13.39
N ALA A 31 1.28 -10.02 -12.11
CA ALA A 31 2.24 -9.67 -11.07
C ALA A 31 3.32 -10.74 -10.87
N GLY A 32 3.01 -12.02 -11.08
CA GLY A 32 3.98 -13.12 -10.97
C GLY A 32 5.12 -13.01 -11.98
N ALA A 33 4.81 -12.63 -13.22
CA ALA A 33 5.80 -12.39 -14.27
C ALA A 33 6.71 -11.19 -13.96
N ILE A 34 6.11 -10.11 -13.45
CA ILE A 34 6.84 -8.92 -13.03
C ILE A 34 7.81 -9.27 -11.90
N ARG A 35 7.39 -10.08 -10.91
CA ARG A 35 8.25 -10.50 -9.81
C ARG A 35 9.47 -11.27 -10.30
N GLU A 36 9.28 -12.22 -11.22
CA GLU A 36 10.37 -13.00 -11.82
C GLU A 36 11.38 -12.12 -12.55
N GLN A 37 10.90 -11.12 -13.30
CA GLN A 37 11.79 -10.14 -13.93
C GLN A 37 12.54 -9.24 -12.93
N LEU A 38 11.96 -9.01 -11.75
CA LEU A 38 12.56 -8.20 -10.69
C LEU A 38 13.55 -9.00 -9.83
N ASP A 39 13.35 -10.31 -9.69
CA ASP A 39 14.23 -11.24 -8.97
C ASP A 39 15.53 -11.47 -9.76
N ASP A 40 15.44 -11.66 -11.08
CA ASP A 40 16.60 -11.83 -11.97
C ASP A 40 17.39 -10.52 -12.23
N LEU A 41 17.04 -9.42 -11.57
CA LEU A 41 17.50 -8.07 -11.89
C LEU A 41 18.84 -7.72 -11.22
N ASP A 42 19.93 -7.65 -11.99
CA ASP A 42 21.20 -7.10 -11.49
C ASP A 42 21.20 -5.56 -11.54
N LEU A 43 20.97 -4.96 -10.38
CA LEU A 43 20.95 -3.50 -10.20
C LEU A 43 22.29 -2.82 -10.54
N ARG A 44 23.43 -3.51 -10.37
CA ARG A 44 24.76 -2.93 -10.69
C ARG A 44 24.92 -2.80 -12.19
N ILE A 45 24.56 -3.86 -12.91
CA ILE A 45 24.56 -3.87 -14.37
C ILE A 45 23.67 -2.75 -14.92
N ILE A 46 22.50 -2.52 -14.33
CA ILE A 46 21.60 -1.42 -14.73
C ILE A 46 22.24 -0.05 -14.54
N ILE A 47 22.93 0.16 -13.42
CA ILE A 47 23.63 1.43 -13.14
C ILE A 47 24.74 1.64 -14.17
N ASP A 48 25.54 0.62 -14.43
CA ASP A 48 26.68 0.71 -15.34
C ASP A 48 26.21 0.99 -16.78
N TYR A 49 25.22 0.26 -17.28
CA TYR A 49 24.64 0.53 -18.60
C TYR A 49 24.01 1.92 -18.69
N SER A 50 23.25 2.33 -17.66
CA SER A 50 22.61 3.66 -17.65
C SER A 50 23.64 4.79 -17.62
N LEU A 51 24.79 4.57 -16.98
CA LEU A 51 25.88 5.54 -16.92
C LEU A 51 26.63 5.66 -18.25
N VAL A 52 26.85 4.54 -18.94
CA VAL A 52 27.41 4.54 -20.31
C VAL A 52 26.48 5.28 -21.26
N GLU A 53 25.20 4.91 -21.29
CA GLU A 53 24.21 5.54 -22.16
C GLU A 53 24.08 7.05 -21.88
N TRP A 54 24.12 7.46 -20.60
CA TRP A 54 24.04 8.87 -20.24
C TRP A 54 25.24 9.68 -20.74
N LYS A 55 26.45 9.08 -20.73
CA LYS A 55 27.67 9.72 -21.26
C LYS A 55 27.63 9.84 -22.77
N GLU A 56 27.19 8.81 -23.49
CA GLU A 56 27.06 8.83 -24.95
C GLU A 56 26.13 9.96 -25.42
N LEU A 57 24.96 10.09 -24.77
CA LEU A 57 24.04 11.19 -25.03
C LEU A 57 24.64 12.57 -24.67
N GLY A 58 25.66 12.60 -23.81
CA GLY A 58 26.43 13.79 -23.46
C GLY A 58 27.36 14.27 -24.57
N GLU A 59 27.91 13.33 -25.33
CA GLU A 59 28.89 13.58 -26.40
C GLU A 59 28.22 13.93 -27.73
N GLU A 60 26.97 13.52 -27.96
CA GLU A 60 26.21 13.77 -29.21
C GLU A 60 25.93 15.25 -29.56
N GLY A 61 26.21 16.21 -28.66
CA GLY A 61 26.05 17.64 -28.94
C GLY A 61 24.59 18.08 -29.21
N SER A 62 24.39 19.32 -29.67
CA SER A 62 23.07 19.79 -30.12
C SER A 62 22.88 19.43 -31.60
N HIS A 63 21.76 18.78 -31.92
CA HIS A 63 21.43 18.40 -33.29
C HIS A 63 20.89 19.58 -34.13
N GLY A 64 20.81 20.79 -33.57
CA GLY A 64 20.20 21.96 -34.22
C GLY A 64 18.68 21.86 -34.39
N ASN A 65 18.05 20.83 -33.83
CA ASN A 65 16.61 20.60 -33.82
C ASN A 65 16.12 20.57 -32.36
N GLU A 66 15.31 21.56 -31.98
CA GLU A 66 14.77 21.67 -30.62
C GLU A 66 13.99 20.44 -30.14
N TRP A 67 13.34 19.71 -31.06
CA TRP A 67 12.57 18.52 -30.72
C TRP A 67 13.48 17.34 -30.34
N GLU A 68 14.56 17.14 -31.08
CA GLU A 68 15.55 16.10 -30.79
C GLU A 68 16.29 16.42 -29.48
N ASP A 69 16.71 17.66 -29.29
CA ASP A 69 17.39 18.09 -28.06
C ASP A 69 16.48 17.89 -26.82
N ARG A 70 15.17 18.17 -26.93
CA ARG A 70 14.21 17.85 -25.86
C ARG A 70 14.02 16.35 -25.61
N LYS A 71 14.09 15.52 -26.65
CA LYS A 71 13.97 14.06 -26.53
C LYS A 71 15.19 13.48 -25.83
N VAL A 72 16.39 13.93 -26.20
CA VAL A 72 17.66 13.58 -25.54
C VAL A 72 17.65 14.03 -24.08
N GLY A 73 17.20 15.27 -23.79
CA GLY A 73 17.06 15.77 -22.43
C GLY A 73 16.15 14.88 -21.57
N ARG A 74 14.95 14.53 -22.06
CA ARG A 74 14.04 13.61 -21.36
C ARG A 74 14.66 12.23 -21.13
N ARG A 75 15.45 11.73 -22.08
CA ARG A 75 16.14 10.45 -21.93
C ARG A 75 17.22 10.52 -20.85
N LYS A 76 18.02 11.59 -20.81
CA LYS A 76 19.01 11.82 -19.75
C LYS A 76 18.36 11.88 -18.37
N ASP A 77 17.29 12.64 -18.22
CA ASP A 77 16.55 12.75 -16.95
C ASP A 77 16.03 11.39 -16.48
N PHE A 78 15.51 10.58 -17.41
CA PHE A 78 15.06 9.23 -17.12
C PHE A 78 16.21 8.31 -16.65
N LEU A 79 17.37 8.37 -17.28
CA LEU A 79 18.55 7.59 -16.88
C LEU A 79 19.04 7.99 -15.48
N VAL A 80 19.04 9.29 -15.17
CA VAL A 80 19.38 9.79 -13.82
C VAL A 80 18.43 9.19 -12.78
N ARG A 81 17.12 9.28 -13.00
CA ARG A 81 16.11 8.71 -12.08
C ARG A 81 16.25 7.20 -11.92
N ARG A 82 16.53 6.47 -13.01
CA ARG A 82 16.76 5.01 -12.97
C ARG A 82 17.99 4.66 -12.13
N MET A 83 19.11 5.36 -12.34
CA MET A 83 20.33 5.16 -11.56
C MET A 83 20.13 5.49 -10.09
N GLU A 84 19.41 6.58 -9.77
CA GLU A 84 19.08 6.96 -8.40
C GLU A 84 18.24 5.88 -7.70
N LEU A 85 17.21 5.36 -8.38
CA LEU A 85 16.36 4.29 -7.86
C LEU A 85 17.17 3.01 -7.60
N ALA A 86 18.00 2.57 -8.56
CA ALA A 86 18.85 1.39 -8.39
C ALA A 86 19.86 1.56 -7.25
N LYS A 87 20.49 2.74 -7.13
CA LYS A 87 21.38 3.06 -6.01
C LYS A 87 20.63 3.04 -4.68
N HIS A 88 19.37 3.47 -4.65
CA HIS A 88 18.57 3.45 -3.43
C HIS A 88 18.35 2.02 -2.95
N PHE A 89 17.90 1.11 -3.82
CA PHE A 89 17.72 -0.32 -3.50
C PHE A 89 19.01 -0.96 -2.95
N ILE A 90 20.16 -0.71 -3.60
CA ILE A 90 21.46 -1.23 -3.14
C ILE A 90 21.82 -0.67 -1.75
N ARG A 91 21.57 0.62 -1.51
CA ARG A 91 21.91 1.28 -0.24
C ARG A 91 21.03 0.84 0.92
N THR A 92 19.75 0.58 0.68
CA THR A 92 18.79 0.18 1.71
C THR A 92 18.70 -1.33 1.90
N ASN A 93 19.38 -2.11 1.07
CA ASN A 93 19.31 -3.57 1.05
C ASN A 93 17.85 -4.06 0.92
N ILE A 94 17.08 -3.38 0.06
CA ILE A 94 15.72 -3.75 -0.31
C ILE A 94 15.79 -4.40 -1.68
N GLU A 95 15.13 -5.55 -1.82
CA GLU A 95 15.06 -6.25 -3.10
C GLU A 95 13.88 -5.73 -3.94
N PRO A 96 14.07 -5.48 -5.24
CA PRO A 96 13.01 -4.96 -6.11
C PRO A 96 11.77 -5.85 -6.16
N GLU A 97 11.95 -7.17 -6.08
CA GLU A 97 10.85 -8.14 -6.10
C GLU A 97 9.84 -7.97 -4.95
N TRP A 98 10.25 -7.35 -3.83
CA TRP A 98 9.36 -7.09 -2.69
C TRP A 98 8.26 -6.06 -3.00
N MET A 99 8.37 -5.34 -4.13
CA MET A 99 7.27 -4.51 -4.64
C MET A 99 6.06 -5.35 -5.07
N VAL A 100 6.25 -6.64 -5.36
CA VAL A 100 5.18 -7.58 -5.66
C VAL A 100 4.78 -8.35 -4.40
N LEU A 101 3.60 -8.03 -3.86
CA LEU A 101 3.11 -8.62 -2.63
C LEU A 101 2.72 -10.09 -2.82
N CYS A 102 3.45 -10.98 -2.14
CA CYS A 102 3.12 -12.41 -2.06
C CYS A 102 2.27 -12.73 -0.82
N LEU A 103 2.46 -11.96 0.24
CA LEU A 103 1.77 -12.07 1.50
C LEU A 103 1.18 -10.70 1.84
N LEU A 104 -0.14 -10.66 2.02
CA LEU A 104 -0.86 -9.45 2.38
C LEU A 104 -1.01 -9.38 3.90
N PRO A 105 -0.38 -8.40 4.59
CA PRO A 105 -0.53 -8.26 6.03
C PRO A 105 -1.97 -7.90 6.40
N VAL A 106 -2.43 -8.45 7.52
CA VAL A 106 -3.76 -8.20 8.08
C VAL A 106 -3.64 -7.33 9.32
N LEU A 107 -4.35 -6.19 9.36
CA LEU A 107 -4.35 -5.34 10.55
C LEU A 107 -4.93 -6.08 11.77
N PRO A 108 -4.38 -5.82 12.98
CA PRO A 108 -4.96 -6.25 14.23
C PRO A 108 -6.46 -5.88 14.37
N PRO A 109 -7.29 -6.70 15.04
CA PRO A 109 -8.72 -6.45 15.21
C PRO A 109 -9.05 -5.10 15.85
N GLU A 110 -8.19 -4.60 16.72
CA GLU A 110 -8.36 -3.32 17.42
C GLU A 110 -8.37 -2.13 16.46
N LEU A 111 -7.64 -2.24 15.34
CA LEU A 111 -7.60 -1.22 14.29
C LEU A 111 -8.74 -1.39 13.27
N ARG A 112 -9.51 -2.47 13.35
CA ARG A 112 -10.65 -2.79 12.48
C ARG A 112 -11.87 -3.26 13.28
N PRO A 113 -12.40 -2.41 14.16
CA PRO A 113 -13.42 -2.81 15.13
C PRO A 113 -14.72 -3.24 14.45
N ILE A 114 -15.38 -4.19 15.09
CA ILE A 114 -16.78 -4.57 14.83
C ILE A 114 -17.53 -4.23 16.11
N ILE A 115 -18.46 -3.28 16.01
CA ILE A 115 -19.19 -2.71 17.14
C ILE A 115 -20.66 -3.09 16.99
N GLN A 116 -21.25 -3.64 18.04
CA GLN A 116 -22.68 -3.83 18.11
C GLN A 116 -23.33 -2.52 18.58
N ILE A 117 -24.28 -2.01 17.80
CA ILE A 117 -25.06 -0.82 18.12
C ILE A 117 -26.38 -1.24 18.76
N ASP A 118 -26.90 -0.38 19.62
CA ASP A 118 -28.24 -0.48 20.19
C ASP A 118 -29.27 -0.81 19.10
N GLY A 119 -30.02 -1.89 19.31
CA GLY A 119 -30.92 -2.46 18.31
C GLY A 119 -30.36 -3.67 17.54
N GLY A 120 -29.21 -4.21 17.95
CA GLY A 120 -28.68 -5.48 17.45
C GLY A 120 -27.98 -5.40 16.09
N LYS A 121 -27.85 -4.20 15.51
CA LYS A 121 -27.13 -3.97 14.26
C LYS A 121 -25.62 -4.01 14.52
N LEU A 122 -24.89 -4.79 13.72
CA LEU A 122 -23.43 -4.77 13.71
C LEU A 122 -22.94 -3.68 12.76
N MET A 123 -22.05 -2.84 13.24
CA MET A 123 -21.23 -1.95 12.40
C MET A 123 -19.81 -2.47 12.36
N SER A 124 -19.25 -2.53 11.16
CA SER A 124 -17.89 -2.99 10.91
C SER A 124 -17.11 -1.91 10.19
N SER A 125 -15.80 -1.85 10.44
CA SER A 125 -14.89 -1.05 9.61
C SER A 125 -15.00 -1.43 8.13
N ASP A 126 -14.93 -0.43 7.23
CA ASP A 126 -14.92 -0.60 5.77
C ASP A 126 -13.76 -1.54 5.34
N ILE A 127 -12.62 -1.51 6.05
CA ILE A 127 -11.46 -2.37 5.79
C ILE A 127 -11.80 -3.86 5.92
N ASN A 128 -12.72 -4.24 6.81
CA ASN A 128 -13.13 -5.64 6.98
C ASN A 128 -13.87 -6.16 5.74
N GLU A 129 -14.65 -5.31 5.07
CA GLU A 129 -15.31 -5.67 3.81
C GLU A 129 -14.29 -5.90 2.70
N LEU A 130 -13.32 -4.98 2.60
CA LEU A 130 -12.24 -5.08 1.61
C LEU A 130 -11.40 -6.34 1.82
N TYR A 131 -11.03 -6.67 3.07
CA TYR A 131 -10.37 -7.94 3.38
C TYR A 131 -11.22 -9.16 3.02
N ARG A 132 -12.52 -9.15 3.35
CA ARG A 132 -13.41 -10.27 3.01
C ARG A 132 -13.42 -10.52 1.51
N ARG A 133 -13.43 -9.46 0.70
CA ARG A 133 -13.37 -9.56 -0.75
C ARG A 133 -12.06 -10.17 -1.23
N VAL A 134 -10.91 -9.73 -0.70
CA VAL A 134 -9.60 -10.32 -1.05
C VAL A 134 -9.59 -11.81 -0.73
N ILE A 135 -9.99 -12.19 0.48
CA ILE A 135 -10.04 -13.59 0.92
C ILE A 135 -10.97 -14.41 0.03
N TYR A 136 -12.15 -13.88 -0.28
CA TYR A 136 -13.12 -14.56 -1.14
C TYR A 136 -12.56 -14.81 -2.55
N ARG A 137 -11.93 -13.81 -3.17
CA ARG A 137 -11.32 -13.94 -4.51
C ARG A 137 -10.14 -14.90 -4.49
N ASN A 138 -9.30 -14.83 -3.46
CA ASN A 138 -8.17 -15.73 -3.30
C ASN A 138 -8.61 -17.19 -3.13
N ASN A 139 -9.59 -17.45 -2.28
CA ASN A 139 -10.13 -18.81 -2.08
C ASN A 139 -10.81 -19.32 -3.36
N THR A 140 -11.55 -18.46 -4.07
CA THR A 140 -12.15 -18.81 -5.38
C THR A 140 -11.09 -19.24 -6.39
N LEU A 141 -9.96 -18.52 -6.46
CA LEU A 141 -8.84 -18.87 -7.33
C LEU A 141 -8.19 -20.20 -6.91
N ILE A 142 -7.98 -20.42 -5.61
CA ILE A 142 -7.43 -21.68 -5.08
C ILE A 142 -8.35 -22.87 -5.41
N ASP A 143 -9.66 -22.72 -5.20
CA ASP A 143 -10.65 -23.76 -5.49
C ASP A 143 -10.70 -24.08 -6.99
N LEU A 144 -10.60 -23.06 -7.86
CA LEU A 144 -10.51 -23.22 -9.31
C LEU A 144 -9.25 -24.00 -9.73
N LEU A 145 -8.10 -23.69 -9.13
CA LEU A 145 -6.83 -24.36 -9.45
C LEU A 145 -6.77 -25.81 -8.94
N THR A 146 -7.45 -26.11 -7.83
CA THR A 146 -7.45 -27.45 -7.22
C THR A 146 -8.50 -28.38 -7.83
N THR A 147 -9.67 -27.85 -8.20
CA THR A 147 -10.80 -28.67 -8.68
C THR A 147 -10.67 -29.04 -10.14
N SER A 148 -10.14 -28.16 -10.99
CA SER A 148 -10.17 -28.35 -12.44
C SER A 148 -8.78 -28.51 -13.04
N ARG A 149 -8.37 -29.78 -13.21
CA ARG A 149 -7.12 -30.20 -13.91
C ARG A 149 -7.07 -29.77 -15.39
N SER A 150 -8.20 -29.31 -15.95
CA SER A 150 -8.37 -28.85 -17.33
C SER A 150 -8.93 -27.43 -17.42
N THR A 151 -8.73 -26.59 -16.40
CA THR A 151 -9.19 -25.18 -16.47
C THR A 151 -8.49 -24.45 -17.62
N PRO A 152 -9.24 -23.79 -18.52
CA PRO A 152 -8.65 -22.89 -19.51
C PRO A 152 -7.84 -21.77 -18.84
N GLY A 153 -6.65 -21.46 -19.37
CA GLY A 153 -5.79 -20.41 -18.83
C GLY A 153 -6.45 -19.04 -18.77
N GLU A 154 -7.30 -18.71 -19.74
CA GLU A 154 -8.09 -17.47 -19.77
C GLU A 154 -8.96 -17.28 -18.51
N LEU A 155 -9.54 -18.36 -17.98
CA LEU A 155 -10.34 -18.29 -16.75
C LEU A 155 -9.47 -18.05 -15.52
N VAL A 156 -8.28 -18.66 -15.48
CA VAL A 156 -7.29 -18.43 -14.41
C VAL A 156 -6.86 -16.97 -14.42
N MET A 157 -6.48 -16.44 -15.59
CA MET A 157 -6.11 -15.03 -15.78
C MET A 157 -7.21 -14.06 -15.34
N CYS A 158 -8.47 -14.39 -15.63
CA CYS A 158 -9.62 -13.60 -15.19
C CYS A 158 -9.74 -13.59 -13.65
N GLN A 159 -9.56 -14.74 -13.00
CA GLN A 159 -9.58 -14.81 -11.53
C GLN A 159 -8.38 -14.09 -10.89
N GLU A 160 -7.18 -14.21 -11.45
CA GLU A 160 -6.00 -13.47 -11.00
C GLU A 160 -6.20 -11.96 -11.09
N LYS A 161 -6.81 -11.48 -12.19
CA LYS A 161 -7.19 -10.07 -12.34
C LYS A 161 -8.15 -9.62 -11.24
N LEU A 162 -9.14 -10.43 -10.89
CA LEU A 162 -10.10 -10.11 -9.82
C LEU A 162 -9.44 -10.09 -8.43
N VAL A 163 -8.44 -10.94 -8.19
CA VAL A 163 -7.63 -10.89 -6.97
C VAL A 163 -6.81 -9.60 -6.94
N GLN A 164 -6.14 -9.25 -8.04
CA GLN A 164 -5.38 -8.00 -8.14
C GLN A 164 -6.28 -6.79 -7.89
N GLU A 165 -7.45 -6.73 -8.50
CA GLU A 165 -8.41 -5.63 -8.28
C GLU A 165 -8.89 -5.56 -6.83
N ALA A 166 -9.09 -6.69 -6.16
CA ALA A 166 -9.46 -6.70 -4.75
C ALA A 166 -8.33 -6.18 -3.85
N VAL A 167 -7.07 -6.52 -4.14
CA VAL A 167 -5.90 -6.01 -3.41
C VAL A 167 -5.70 -4.52 -3.69
N ASP A 168 -5.82 -4.08 -4.93
CA ASP A 168 -5.73 -2.67 -5.31
C ASP A 168 -6.80 -1.85 -4.56
N THR A 169 -8.04 -2.32 -4.53
CA THR A 169 -9.15 -1.65 -3.81
C THR A 169 -8.89 -1.57 -2.30
N LEU A 170 -8.27 -2.61 -1.72
CA LEU A 170 -7.92 -2.62 -0.30
C LEU A 170 -6.86 -1.56 0.02
N LEU A 171 -5.82 -1.45 -0.82
CA LEU A 171 -4.72 -0.52 -0.62
C LEU A 171 -5.14 0.92 -0.94
N ASP A 172 -5.72 1.14 -2.12
CA ASP A 172 -6.13 2.45 -2.62
C ASP A 172 -7.43 2.30 -3.45
N ASN A 173 -8.56 2.63 -2.82
CA ASN A 173 -9.88 2.53 -3.43
C ASN A 173 -10.18 3.75 -4.34
N GLY A 174 -9.41 3.87 -5.41
CA GLY A 174 -9.51 4.98 -6.36
C GLY A 174 -8.52 4.89 -7.51
N ILE A 175 -7.45 4.11 -7.34
CA ILE A 175 -6.34 4.02 -8.30
C ILE A 175 -6.77 3.57 -9.71
N ARG A 176 -7.84 2.76 -9.82
CA ARG A 176 -8.40 2.28 -11.11
C ARG A 176 -9.58 3.08 -11.63
N GLY A 177 -9.81 4.29 -11.10
CA GLY A 177 -10.82 5.22 -11.59
C GLY A 177 -12.17 5.09 -10.89
N GLN A 178 -12.88 3.96 -11.01
CA GLN A 178 -14.19 3.80 -10.36
C GLN A 178 -14.04 3.17 -8.96
N PRO A 179 -14.29 3.92 -7.87
CA PRO A 179 -14.13 3.40 -6.53
C PRO A 179 -15.25 2.42 -6.18
N MET A 180 -14.90 1.40 -5.40
CA MET A 180 -15.84 0.43 -4.87
C MET A 180 -16.74 1.08 -3.81
N ARG A 181 -18.03 0.79 -3.89
CA ARG A 181 -19.07 1.34 -3.03
C ARG A 181 -19.86 0.24 -2.34
N ASP A 182 -20.44 0.59 -1.20
CA ASP A 182 -21.40 -0.24 -0.48
C ASP A 182 -22.79 -0.21 -1.13
N GLY A 183 -23.73 -0.98 -0.56
CA GLY A 183 -25.12 -1.01 -1.02
C GLY A 183 -25.88 0.31 -0.83
N HIS A 184 -25.33 1.25 -0.08
CA HIS A 184 -25.85 2.61 0.13
C HIS A 184 -25.10 3.66 -0.71
N ASN A 185 -24.33 3.23 -1.72
CA ASN A 185 -23.55 4.09 -2.61
C ASN A 185 -22.45 4.91 -1.90
N LYS A 186 -22.06 4.54 -0.68
CA LYS A 186 -20.92 5.09 0.04
C LYS A 186 -19.65 4.37 -0.42
N VAL A 187 -18.61 5.15 -0.74
CA VAL A 187 -17.29 4.60 -1.08
C VAL A 187 -16.64 3.98 0.17
N TYR A 188 -16.12 2.76 0.03
CA TYR A 188 -15.35 2.12 1.11
C TYR A 188 -14.04 2.87 1.35
N LYS A 189 -13.71 3.18 2.61
CA LYS A 189 -12.40 3.75 2.95
C LYS A 189 -11.30 2.66 2.85
N SER A 190 -10.31 2.89 2.00
CA SER A 190 -9.11 2.03 1.82
C SER A 190 -8.03 2.32 2.85
N PHE A 191 -6.90 1.60 2.78
CA PHE A 191 -5.73 1.88 3.61
C PHE A 191 -5.18 3.30 3.41
N SER A 192 -5.02 3.72 2.15
CA SER A 192 -4.59 5.08 1.84
C SER A 192 -5.53 6.11 2.45
N ASP A 193 -6.85 5.93 2.36
CA ASP A 193 -7.84 6.85 2.95
C ASP A 193 -7.79 6.93 4.48
N VAL A 194 -7.37 5.85 5.14
CA VAL A 194 -7.24 5.81 6.60
C VAL A 194 -5.99 6.59 7.04
N ILE A 195 -4.95 6.60 6.22
CA ILE A 195 -3.68 7.25 6.54
C ILE A 195 -3.71 8.72 6.13
N GLU A 196 -4.16 8.99 4.91
CA GLU A 196 -4.12 10.29 4.26
C GLU A 196 -5.41 11.11 4.49
N GLY A 197 -5.35 12.38 4.09
CA GLY A 197 -6.51 13.28 4.16
C GLY A 197 -6.72 13.93 5.54
N LYS A 198 -7.73 14.80 5.62
CA LYS A 198 -8.04 15.59 6.83
C LYS A 198 -8.51 14.72 8.00
N GLU A 199 -9.29 13.69 7.68
CA GLU A 199 -9.75 12.65 8.62
C GLU A 199 -8.77 11.47 8.71
N GLY A 200 -7.58 11.59 8.11
CA GLY A 200 -6.55 10.57 8.17
C GLY A 200 -5.87 10.53 9.53
N ARG A 201 -5.30 9.36 9.88
CA ARG A 201 -4.63 9.13 11.18
C ARG A 201 -3.58 10.18 11.51
N PHE A 202 -2.79 10.63 10.54
CA PHE A 202 -1.76 11.63 10.78
C PHE A 202 -2.34 12.97 11.24
N ARG A 203 -3.34 13.48 10.53
CA ARG A 203 -3.88 14.83 10.80
C ARG A 203 -4.86 14.85 11.95
N GLU A 204 -5.67 13.81 12.09
CA GLU A 204 -6.69 13.75 13.14
C GLU A 204 -6.11 13.28 14.47
N THR A 205 -5.17 12.33 14.48
CA THR A 205 -4.72 11.67 15.71
C THR A 205 -3.30 12.05 16.12
N LEU A 206 -2.39 12.32 15.17
CA LEU A 206 -0.98 12.59 15.48
C LEU A 206 -0.66 14.08 15.63
N LEU A 207 -1.25 14.97 14.81
CA LEU A 207 -0.98 16.41 14.88
C LEU A 207 -1.75 17.16 15.98
N GLY A 208 -2.91 16.64 16.38
CA GLY A 208 -3.71 17.22 17.45
C GLY A 208 -4.47 16.12 18.16
N LYS A 209 -4.33 16.04 19.49
CA LYS A 209 -5.08 15.08 20.31
C LYS A 209 -6.06 15.82 21.19
N ARG A 210 -7.18 15.16 21.48
CA ARG A 210 -8.03 15.58 22.58
C ARG A 210 -7.26 15.36 23.87
N VAL A 211 -7.33 16.36 24.74
CA VAL A 211 -6.62 16.35 26.02
C VAL A 211 -7.63 16.30 27.14
N ASP A 212 -7.32 15.48 28.14
CA ASP A 212 -8.04 15.50 29.42
C ASP A 212 -7.77 16.84 30.13
N TYR A 213 -8.58 17.16 31.14
CA TYR A 213 -8.47 18.41 31.91
C TYR A 213 -8.59 19.67 31.03
N SER A 214 -9.47 19.63 30.05
CA SER A 214 -9.79 20.78 29.19
C SER A 214 -11.27 21.14 29.24
N GLY A 215 -11.57 22.42 29.05
CA GLY A 215 -12.92 22.96 29.06
C GLY A 215 -13.05 24.15 28.12
N ARG A 216 -14.26 24.42 27.66
CA ARG A 216 -14.58 25.56 26.78
C ARG A 216 -15.80 26.30 27.33
N SER A 217 -15.70 27.63 27.39
CA SER A 217 -16.81 28.51 27.77
C SER A 217 -16.76 29.80 26.97
N VAL A 218 -17.84 30.58 27.05
CA VAL A 218 -17.92 31.91 26.44
C VAL A 218 -17.12 32.90 27.28
N ILE A 219 -16.37 33.78 26.61
CA ILE A 219 -15.57 34.81 27.26
C ILE A 219 -16.42 36.05 27.49
N VAL A 220 -16.39 36.59 28.71
CA VAL A 220 -17.08 37.83 29.10
C VAL A 220 -16.07 38.81 29.70
N VAL A 221 -16.25 40.11 29.44
CA VAL A 221 -15.33 41.15 29.92
C VAL A 221 -15.42 41.30 31.44
N GLY A 222 -14.27 41.16 32.13
CA GLY A 222 -14.13 41.32 33.58
C GLY A 222 -13.26 42.53 33.94
N PRO A 223 -13.79 43.77 33.95
CA PRO A 223 -12.99 44.99 34.11
C PRO A 223 -12.32 45.14 35.49
N SER A 224 -12.77 44.39 36.51
CA SER A 224 -12.20 44.38 37.86
C SER A 224 -11.03 43.40 38.05
N LEU A 225 -10.71 42.59 37.03
CA LEU A 225 -9.63 41.61 37.11
C LEU A 225 -8.28 42.23 36.73
N SER A 226 -7.24 41.91 37.49
CA SER A 226 -5.86 42.24 37.15
C SER A 226 -5.37 41.41 35.95
N LEU A 227 -4.34 41.89 35.23
CA LEU A 227 -3.82 41.27 33.99
C LEU A 227 -3.47 39.77 34.12
N HIS A 228 -3.01 39.32 35.29
CA HIS A 228 -2.59 37.95 35.54
C HIS A 228 -3.73 37.03 36.03
N ARG A 229 -4.98 37.51 36.07
CA ARG A 229 -6.15 36.78 36.60
C ARG A 229 -7.18 36.55 35.51
N CYS A 230 -7.90 35.43 35.61
CA CYS A 230 -9.09 35.15 34.83
C CYS A 230 -10.23 34.68 35.75
N GLY A 231 -11.47 34.90 35.32
CA GLY A 231 -12.65 34.35 35.98
C GLY A 231 -12.95 32.96 35.43
N LEU A 232 -13.00 31.96 36.31
CA LEU A 232 -13.39 30.59 35.95
C LEU A 232 -14.73 30.26 36.64
N PRO A 233 -15.76 29.84 35.88
CA PRO A 233 -17.00 29.36 36.48
C PRO A 233 -16.75 28.22 37.45
N ARG A 234 -17.44 28.24 38.60
CA ARG A 234 -17.22 27.28 39.68
C ARG A 234 -17.45 25.85 39.21
N GLU A 235 -18.47 25.64 38.39
CA GLU A 235 -18.84 24.33 37.84
C GLU A 235 -17.71 23.75 36.98
N ILE A 236 -17.09 24.59 36.14
CA ILE A 236 -15.95 24.19 35.30
C ILE A 236 -14.72 23.93 36.17
N ALA A 237 -14.47 24.77 37.17
CA ALA A 237 -13.35 24.58 38.08
C ALA A 237 -13.43 23.25 38.82
N ILE A 238 -14.62 22.87 39.28
CA ILE A 238 -14.86 21.59 39.95
C ILE A 238 -14.57 20.42 39.01
N GLU A 239 -15.08 20.44 37.77
CA GLU A 239 -14.88 19.32 36.85
C GLU A 239 -13.41 19.18 36.41
N LEU A 240 -12.72 20.30 36.17
CA LEU A 240 -11.29 20.29 35.83
C LEU A 240 -10.39 19.80 36.97
N SER A 241 -10.82 19.94 38.23
CA SER A 241 -10.04 19.52 39.40
C SER A 241 -10.49 18.20 40.01
N ARG A 242 -11.53 17.57 39.46
CA ARG A 242 -12.14 16.35 40.00
C ARG A 242 -11.19 15.15 40.09
N HIS A 243 -10.19 15.10 39.22
CA HIS A 243 -9.22 14.01 39.12
C HIS A 243 -7.77 14.45 39.41
N LEU A 244 -7.57 15.69 39.86
CA LEU A 244 -6.30 16.18 40.41
C LEU A 244 -6.21 15.85 41.90
#